data_AF-A0A0L8GE99-F1
#
_entry.id   AF-A0A0L8GE99-F1
#
_cell.length_a   1.000
_cell.length_b   1.000
_cell.length_c   1.000
_cell.angle_alpha   90.00
_cell.angle_beta   90.00
_cell.angle_gamma   90.00
#
_symmetry.space_group_name_H-M   'P 1'
#
loop_
_entity.id
_entity.type
_entity.pdbx_description
1 polymer ?
#
loop_
_entity_poly.entity_id
_entity_poly.type
_entity_poly.pdbx_seq_one_letter_code
_entity_poly.pdbx_strand_id
1 'polypeptide(L)' 'MTTTTTITITTTTTITITTTTTTTTTTITTTTTTAITTTITTTTTTTITNSTFHPK' A
#
# COMPACT_ATOMS: atom_id res chain seq x y z
N MET A 1 9.87 -32.66 24.54
CA MET A 1 10.24 -31.24 24.39
C MET A 1 9.51 -30.71 23.16
N THR A 2 8.87 -29.54 23.22
CA THR A 2 8.26 -28.91 22.04
C THR A 2 9.18 -27.86 21.46
N THR A 3 9.27 -27.79 20.14
CA THR A 3 9.95 -26.69 19.43
C THR A 3 8.90 -25.93 18.62
N THR A 4 8.89 -24.61 18.77
CA THR A 4 7.99 -23.73 18.02
C THR A 4 8.81 -22.89 17.05
N THR A 5 8.45 -22.91 15.78
CA THR A 5 9.02 -22.05 14.73
C THR A 5 7.94 -21.11 14.22
N THR A 6 8.26 -19.82 14.14
CA THR A 6 7.34 -18.79 13.63
C THR A 6 7.96 -18.11 12.41
N ILE A 7 7.18 -17.98 11.34
CA ILE A 7 7.55 -17.26 10.12
C ILE A 7 6.58 -16.09 9.95
N THR A 8 7.11 -14.88 9.84
CA THR A 8 6.32 -13.67 9.60
C THR A 8 6.61 -13.15 8.20
N ILE A 9 5.57 -12.94 7.40
CA ILE A 9 5.63 -12.42 6.04
C ILE A 9 4.88 -11.08 6.02
N THR A 10 5.55 -10.01 5.60
CA THR A 10 4.95 -8.68 5.48
C THR A 10 5.05 -8.20 4.04
N THR A 11 3.92 -7.84 3.46
CA THR A 11 3.81 -7.32 2.09
C THR A 11 3.16 -5.95 2.13
N THR A 12 3.80 -4.95 1.52
CA THR A 12 3.25 -3.59 1.40
C THR A 12 3.04 -3.25 -0.07
N THR A 13 1.84 -2.79 -0.41
CA THR A 13 1.47 -2.29 -1.73
C THR A 13 1.14 -0.80 -1.64
N THR A 14 1.61 -0.01 -2.60
CA THR A 14 1.34 1.43 -2.68
C THR A 14 0.79 1.76 -4.05
N ILE A 15 -0.33 2.48 -4.08
CA ILE A 15 -0.99 2.96 -5.29
C ILE A 15 -0.99 4.48 -5.26
N THR A 16 -0.40 5.12 -6.27
CA THR A 16 -0.41 6.58 -6.44
C THR A 16 -1.36 6.96 -7.56
N ILE A 17 -2.32 7.84 -7.26
CA ILE A 17 -3.32 8.35 -8.19
C ILE A 17 -3.03 9.83 -8.40
N THR A 18 -2.81 10.23 -9.65
CA THR A 18 -2.60 11.64 -10.03
C THR A 18 -3.72 12.08 -10.96
N THR A 19 -4.51 13.03 -10.50
CA THR A 19 -5.60 13.64 -11.28
C THR A 19 -5.19 15.05 -11.68
N THR A 20 -5.20 15.34 -12.97
CA THR A 20 -4.89 16.67 -13.51
C THR A 20 -6.14 17.31 -14.09
N THR A 21 -6.52 18.46 -13.56
CA THR A 21 -7.67 19.25 -14.05
C THR A 21 -7.14 20.47 -14.79
N THR A 22 -7.55 20.65 -16.04
CA THR A 22 -7.21 21.82 -16.86
C THR A 22 -8.47 22.64 -17.10
N THR A 23 -8.45 23.90 -16.69
CA THR A 23 -9.57 24.84 -16.91
C THR A 23 -9.12 25.94 -17.85
N THR A 24 -9.83 26.10 -18.96
CA THR A 24 -9.62 27.17 -19.94
C THR A 24 -10.76 28.17 -19.84
N THR A 25 -10.43 29.43 -19.60
CA THR A 25 -11.44 30.52 -19.60
C THR A 25 -11.40 31.22 -20.96
N THR A 26 -12.56 31.49 -21.57
CA THR A 26 -12.64 32.02 -22.95
C THR A 26 -12.67 33.55 -23.01
N THR A 27 -12.99 34.23 -21.92
CA THR A 27 -13.08 35.70 -21.85
C THR A 27 -11.70 36.37 -21.75
N ILE A 28 -10.69 35.64 -21.30
CA ILE A 28 -9.28 36.01 -21.20
C ILE A 28 -8.52 34.72 -21.54
N THR A 29 -7.62 34.72 -22.52
CA THR A 29 -6.84 33.52 -22.92
C THR A 29 -5.86 33.10 -21.81
N THR A 30 -6.39 32.53 -20.73
CA THR A 30 -5.65 32.02 -19.58
C THR A 30 -6.03 30.56 -19.34
N THR A 31 -5.01 29.72 -19.21
CA THR A 31 -5.14 28.29 -18.90
C THR A 31 -4.56 28.04 -17.52
N THR A 32 -5.35 27.45 -16.64
CA THR A 32 -4.91 27.07 -15.29
C THR A 32 -4.95 25.55 -15.18
N THR A 33 -3.84 24.95 -14.74
CA THR A 33 -3.72 23.50 -14.51
C THR A 33 -3.53 23.25 -13.03
N THR A 34 -4.36 22.41 -12.42
CA THR A 34 -4.20 21.93 -11.04
C THR A 34 -4.00 20.42 -11.05
N ALA A 35 -3.03 19.95 -10.27
CA ALA A 35 -2.78 18.52 -10.08
C ALA A 35 -3.07 18.14 -8.63
N ILE A 36 -3.81 17.04 -8.45
CA ILE A 36 -4.10 16.44 -7.15
C ILE A 36 -3.48 15.05 -7.15
N THR A 37 -2.61 14.78 -6.17
CA THR A 37 -1.98 13.45 -6.01
C THR A 37 -2.46 12.83 -4.70
N THR A 38 -3.00 11.62 -4.77
CA THR A 38 -3.40 10.82 -3.61
C THR A 38 -2.64 9.50 -3.61
N THR A 39 -2.21 9.04 -2.43
CA THR A 39 -1.46 7.80 -2.27
C THR A 39 -2.19 6.89 -1.31
N ILE A 40 -2.44 5.65 -1.72
CA ILE A 40 -3.07 4.59 -0.92
C ILE A 40 -2.01 3.55 -0.63
N THR A 41 -1.68 3.34 0.63
CA THR A 41 -0.72 2.31 1.06
C THR A 41 -1.45 1.24 1.86
N THR A 42 -1.31 -0.02 1.45
CA THR A 42 -1.88 -1.19 2.12
C THR A 42 -0.76 -2.11 2.56
N THR A 43 -0.73 -2.49 3.85
CA THR A 43 0.23 -3.45 4.39
C THR A 43 -0.51 -4.66 4.91
N THR A 44 -0.09 -5.85 4.49
CA THR A 44 -0.62 -7.14 4.94
C THR A 44 0.48 -7.93 5.61
N THR A 45 0.22 -8.42 6.83
CA THR A 45 1.14 -9.27 7.58
C THR A 45 0.50 -10.63 7.81
N THR A 46 1.21 -11.70 7.47
CA THR A 46 0.80 -13.08 7.67
C THR A 46 1.83 -13.78 8.55
N THR A 47 1.36 -14.42 9.64
CA THR A 47 2.21 -15.16 10.56
C THR A 47 1.85 -16.63 10.53
N ILE A 48 2.84 -17.48 10.31
CA ILE A 48 2.71 -18.95 10.32
C ILE A 48 3.46 -19.46 11.54
N THR A 49 2.74 -20.07 12.48
CA THR A 49 3.31 -20.69 13.67
C THR A 49 3.20 -22.19 13.54
N ASN A 50 4.33 -22.89 13.57
CA ASN A 50 4.37 -24.36 13.59
C ASN A 50 4.98 -24.83 14.91
N SER A 51 4.37 -25.85 15.51
CA SER A 51 4.83 -26.47 16.76
C SER A 51 4.97 -27.97 16.56
N THR A 52 6.17 -28.50 16.80
CA THR A 52 6.43 -29.94 16.78
C THR A 52 6.73 -30.44 18.19
N PHE A 53 6.05 -31.50 18.61
CA PHE A 53 6.29 -32.19 19.88
C PHE A 53 7.24 -33.36 19.67
N HIS A 54 8.35 -33.39 20.40
CA HIS A 54 9.30 -34.50 20.42
C HIS A 54 9.15 -35.26 21.76
N PRO A 55 8.52 -36.45 21.79
CA PRO A 55 8.51 -37.30 22.99
C PRO A 55 9.93 -37.78 23.32
N LYS A 56 10.22 -37.94 24.61
CA LYS A 56 11.49 -38.53 25.08
C LYS A 56 11.41 -40.05 25.05
#